data_AF-A0A2G2JZM5-F1
#
_entry.id   AF-A0A2G2JZM5-F1
#
_cell.length_a   1.000
_cell.length_b   1.000
_cell.length_c   1.000
_cell.angle_alpha   90.00
_cell.angle_beta   90.00
_cell.angle_gamma   90.00
#
_symmetry.space_group_name_H-M   'P 1'
#
loop_
_entity.id
_entity.type
_entity.pdbx_description
1 polymer ?
#
loop_
_entity_poly.entity_id
_entity_poly.type
_entity_poly.pdbx_seq_one_letter_code
_entity_poly.pdbx_strand_id
1 'polypeptide(L)'
;MYLIFEYSFERYGASRMKTELEKYGYYVSRSKVARMMKSSYFVVKRTRELKVTTDSKYNYPVVPNILNQSLVYIGKPSMAAC
;
A
#
# COMPACT_ATOMS: atom_id res chain seq x y z
N MET A 1 -15.74 15.75 10.33
CA MET A 1 -14.33 15.27 10.37
C MET A 1 -14.22 13.83 10.86
N TYR A 2 -14.80 13.46 12.00
CA TYR A 2 -14.84 12.08 12.51
C TYR A 2 -15.43 11.08 11.49
N LEU A 3 -16.63 11.34 10.97
CA LEU A 3 -17.29 10.48 9.98
C LEU A 3 -16.43 10.20 8.73
N ILE A 4 -15.76 11.22 8.22
CA ILE A 4 -14.86 11.11 7.06
C ILE A 4 -13.65 10.23 7.41
N PHE A 5 -13.15 10.31 8.65
CA PHE A 5 -11.98 9.56 9.11
C PHE A 5 -12.31 8.07 9.22
N GLU A 6 -13.44 7.76 9.85
CA GLU A 6 -13.94 6.40 10.03
C GLU A 6 -14.28 5.75 8.67
N TYR A 7 -14.99 6.47 7.78
CA TYR A 7 -15.29 5.99 6.43
C TYR A 7 -14.02 5.74 5.59
N SER A 8 -12.94 6.48 5.85
CA SER A 8 -11.65 6.29 5.19
C SER A 8 -10.80 5.15 5.77
N PHE A 9 -11.34 4.37 6.72
CA PHE A 9 -10.62 3.35 7.48
C PHE A 9 -9.36 3.90 8.17
N GLU A 10 -9.45 5.14 8.67
CA GLU A 10 -8.35 5.87 9.33
C GLU A 10 -7.10 6.08 8.46
N ARG A 11 -7.23 6.00 7.14
CA ARG A 11 -6.11 6.17 6.20
C ARG A 11 -5.86 7.63 5.83
N TYR A 12 -6.87 8.49 5.96
CA TYR A 12 -6.76 9.86 5.49
C TYR A 12 -6.04 10.76 6.50
N GLY A 13 -4.90 11.29 6.08
CA GLY A 13 -4.22 12.37 6.78
C GLY A 13 -4.82 13.75 6.49
N ALA A 14 -4.24 14.79 7.12
CA ALA A 14 -4.74 16.16 7.07
C ALA A 14 -4.95 16.71 5.64
N SER A 15 -4.15 16.26 4.67
CA SER A 15 -4.31 16.69 3.27
C SER A 15 -5.59 16.14 2.64
N ARG A 16 -5.85 14.83 2.76
CA ARG A 16 -7.06 14.21 2.19
C ARG A 16 -8.31 14.64 2.96
N MET A 17 -8.19 14.78 4.28
CA MET A 17 -9.22 15.37 5.13
C MET A 17 -9.64 16.76 4.66
N LYS A 18 -8.68 17.64 4.33
CA LYS A 18 -8.97 18.96 3.78
C LYS A 18 -9.79 18.86 2.50
N THR A 19 -9.36 18.04 1.55
CA THR A 19 -10.04 17.88 0.26
C THR A 19 -11.47 17.39 0.43
N GLU A 20 -11.70 16.40 1.31
CA GLU A 20 -13.06 15.93 1.60
C GLU A 20 -13.90 17.02 2.28
N LEU A 21 -13.35 17.75 3.25
CA LEU A 21 -14.06 18.86 3.90
C LEU A 21 -14.44 19.97 2.89
N GLU A 22 -13.57 20.27 1.93
CA GLU A 22 -13.86 21.23 0.85
C GLU A 22 -14.98 20.75 -0.06
N LYS A 23 -15.08 19.44 -0.36
CA LYS A 23 -16.20 18.86 -1.12
C LYS A 23 -17.53 19.00 -0.39
N TYR A 24 -17.53 18.95 0.93
CA TYR A 24 -18.71 19.21 1.76
C TYR A 24 -18.98 20.71 2.00
N GLY A 25 -18.21 21.61 1.37
CA GLY A 25 -18.39 23.06 1.46
C GLY A 25 -17.69 23.73 2.65
N TYR A 26 -16.84 23.01 3.39
CA TYR A 26 -16.08 23.58 4.50
C TYR A 26 -14.71 24.07 4.03
N TYR A 27 -14.50 25.39 4.07
CA TYR A 27 -13.21 25.99 3.78
C TYR A 27 -12.34 26.02 5.03
N VAL A 28 -11.38 25.11 5.12
CA VAL A 28 -10.44 24.99 6.24
C VAL A 28 -9.01 24.83 5.74
N SER A 29 -8.07 25.53 6.38
CA SER A 29 -6.66 25.38 6.05
C SER A 29 -6.14 24.00 6.46
N ARG A 30 -5.15 23.48 5.72
CA ARG A 30 -4.47 22.21 6.06
C ARG A 30 -3.95 22.21 7.49
N SER A 31 -3.38 23.32 7.94
CA SER A 31 -2.82 23.48 9.28
C SER A 31 -3.90 23.40 10.37
N LYS A 32 -5.09 23.96 10.10
CA LYS A 32 -6.24 23.86 11.01
C LYS A 32 -6.74 22.42 11.12
N VAL A 33 -6.87 21.73 9.99
CA VAL A 33 -7.22 20.29 9.97
C VAL A 33 -6.19 19.46 10.73
N ALA A 34 -4.88 19.69 10.49
CA ALA A 34 -3.82 18.97 11.20
C ALA A 34 -3.85 19.21 12.72
N ARG A 35 -4.11 20.44 13.15
CA ARG A 35 -4.26 20.78 14.58
C ARG A 35 -5.46 20.08 15.18
N MET A 36 -6.60 20.08 14.48
CA MET A 36 -7.80 19.36 14.90
C MET A 36 -7.57 17.84 14.97
N MET A 37 -6.88 17.24 13.99
CA MET A 37 -6.50 15.82 14.04
C MET A 37 -5.65 15.52 15.27
N LYS A 38 -4.68 16.38 15.58
CA LYS A 38 -3.80 16.23 16.73
C LYS A 38 -4.54 16.39 18.05
N SER A 39 -5.42 17.40 18.18
CA SER A 39 -6.19 17.62 19.41
C SER A 39 -7.23 16.53 19.67
N SER A 40 -7.76 15.93 18.60
CA SER A 40 -8.73 14.82 18.66
C SER A 40 -8.06 13.44 18.66
N TYR A 41 -6.73 13.36 18.79
CA TYR A 41 -5.95 12.12 18.82
C TYR A 41 -6.19 11.18 17.62
N PHE A 42 -6.54 11.71 16.45
CA PHE A 42 -6.69 10.92 15.24
C PHE A 42 -5.33 10.54 14.66
N VAL A 43 -4.99 9.26 14.75
CA VAL A 43 -3.73 8.70 14.24
C VAL A 43 -4.00 7.95 12.94
N VAL A 44 -3.32 8.35 11.87
CA VAL A 44 -3.45 7.70 10.56
C VAL A 44 -2.86 6.29 10.62
N LYS A 45 -3.65 5.28 10.23
CA LYS A 45 -3.18 3.91 10.02
C LYS A 45 -2.25 3.87 8.80
N ARG A 46 -0.95 3.65 9.06
CA ARG A 46 0.06 3.40 8.02
C ARG A 46 0.19 1.90 7.82
N THR A 47 0.09 1.44 6.56
CA THR A 47 0.49 0.08 6.21
C THR A 47 1.97 -0.06 6.52
N ARG A 48 2.34 -1.05 7.34
CA ARG A 48 3.74 -1.41 7.55
C ARG A 48 4.15 -2.34 6.42
N GLU A 49 5.22 -2.02 5.72
CA GLU A 49 5.87 -2.97 4.83
C GLU A 49 6.37 -4.13 5.70
N LEU A 50 5.87 -5.34 5.44
CA LEU A 50 6.38 -6.53 6.10
C LEU A 50 7.79 -6.76 5.56
N LYS A 51 8.76 -6.95 6.45
CA LYS A 51 10.11 -7.38 6.06
C LYS A 51 9.95 -8.71 5.33
N VAL A 52 10.17 -8.70 4.02
CA VAL A 52 10.13 -9.89 3.18
C VAL A 52 11.27 -10.79 3.67
N THR A 53 10.96 -11.86 4.40
CA THR A 53 11.94 -12.83 4.89
C THR A 53 12.31 -13.88 3.84
N THR A 54 11.78 -13.74 2.63
CA THR A 54 12.01 -14.67 1.53
C THR A 54 12.53 -13.89 0.34
N ASP A 55 13.86 -13.80 0.22
CA ASP A 55 14.48 -13.41 -1.04
C ASP A 55 14.13 -14.50 -2.05
N SER A 56 13.08 -14.32 -2.85
CA SER A 56 12.61 -15.30 -3.84
C SER A 56 13.52 -15.40 -5.08
N LYS A 57 14.83 -15.24 -4.87
CA LYS A 57 15.89 -15.42 -5.85
C LYS A 57 16.68 -16.70 -5.56
N TYR A 58 15.97 -17.76 -5.22
CA TYR A 58 16.57 -19.09 -5.11
C TYR A 58 16.24 -19.88 -6.37
N ASN A 59 17.27 -20.04 -7.21
CA ASN A 59 17.28 -21.01 -8.29
C ASN A 59 17.47 -22.39 -7.66
N TYR A 60 16.43 -22.90 -6.98
CA TYR A 60 16.48 -24.27 -6.45
C TYR A 60 16.68 -25.22 -7.64
N PRO A 61 17.65 -26.15 -7.59
CA PRO A 61 17.71 -27.19 -8.60
C PRO A 61 16.38 -27.96 -8.53
N VAL A 62 15.64 -27.94 -9.63
CA VAL A 62 14.47 -28.79 -9.80
C VAL A 62 14.96 -30.21 -9.58
N VAL A 63 14.43 -30.87 -8.54
CA VAL A 63 14.71 -32.28 -8.26
C VAL A 63 14.47 -33.07 -9.56
N PRO A 64 15.37 -33.99 -9.96
CA PRO A 64 15.18 -34.76 -11.17
C PRO A 64 13.79 -35.39 -11.15
N ASN A 65 13.04 -35.16 -12.24
CA ASN A 65 11.65 -35.55 -12.36
C ASN A 65 11.53 -37.08 -12.40
N ILE A 66 11.36 -37.70 -11.23
CA ILE A 66 11.20 -39.16 -11.04
C ILE A 66 9.90 -39.71 -11.66
N LEU A 67 8.95 -38.83 -12.00
CA LEU A 67 7.73 -39.16 -12.70
C LEU A 67 7.80 -38.46 -14.06
N ASN A 68 8.10 -39.19 -15.14
CA ASN A 68 8.27 -38.68 -16.52
C ASN A 68 7.06 -37.88 -17.06
N GLN A 69 6.82 -36.69 -16.51
CA GLN A 69 5.73 -35.79 -16.86
C GLN A 69 6.35 -34.54 -17.47
N SER A 70 5.90 -34.20 -18.67
CA SER A 70 6.40 -33.07 -19.44
C SER A 70 6.00 -31.74 -18.79
N LEU A 71 6.85 -31.20 -17.93
CA LEU A 71 6.71 -29.82 -17.45
C LEU A 71 7.33 -28.88 -18.47
N VAL A 72 6.50 -28.29 -19.34
CA VAL A 72 6.93 -27.26 -20.28
C VAL A 72 7.03 -25.93 -19.53
N TYR A 73 8.26 -25.45 -19.31
CA TYR A 73 8.52 -24.10 -18.81
C TYR A 73 8.31 -23.08 -19.95
N ILE A 74 7.31 -22.21 -19.81
CA ILE A 74 7.06 -21.10 -20.74
C ILE A 74 7.61 -19.82 -20.10
N GLY A 75 8.93 -19.67 -20.06
CA GLY A 75 9.59 -18.41 -19.75
C GLY A 75 9.91 -17.65 -21.04
N LYS A 76 9.35 -16.45 -21.21
CA LYS A 76 9.58 -15.58 -22.38
C LYS A 76 11.04 -15.09 -22.43
N PRO A 77 11.69 -15.00 -23.61
CA PRO A 77 12.93 -14.25 -23.74
C PRO A 77 12.61 -12.76 -23.97
N SER A 78 13.08 -11.89 -23.07
CA SER A 78 13.21 -10.46 -23.29
C SER A 78 14.13 -9.91 -22.20
N MET A 79 15.15 -9.11 -22.42
CA MET A 79 15.55 -8.32 -23.58
C MET A 79 17.05 -8.03 -23.37
N ALA A 80 17.87 -8.12 -24.41
CA ALA A 80 19.20 -7.53 -24.42
C ALA A 80 19.06 -6.01 -24.52
N ALA A 81 19.83 -5.25 -23.75
CA ALA A 81 20.15 -3.86 -24.04
C ALA A 81 21.55 -3.54 -23.49
N CYS A 82 22.35 -2.89 -24.33
CA CYS A 82 23.57 -2.14 -23.96
C CYS A 82 23.30 -1.11 -22.87
#